data_AF-A0A0K1EJ54-F1
#
_entry.id   AF-A0A0K1EJ54-F1
#
_cell.length_a   1.000
_cell.length_b   1.000
_cell.length_c   1.000
_cell.angle_alpha   90.00
_cell.angle_beta   90.00
_cell.angle_gamma   90.00
#
_symmetry.space_group_name_H-M   'P 1'
#
loop_
_entity.id
_entity.type
_entity.pdbx_description
1 polymer ?
#
loop_
_entity_poly.entity_id
_entity_poly.type
_entity_poly.pdbx_seq_one_letter_code
_entity_poly.pdbx_strand_id
1 'polypeptide(L)'
;MAAVVLLAMIGILAGVAAVLLPGFIRGEIVRQARTRGVVLDPGTIDLSLGEVRLRDARFSLVGVPGSEGTLRQAKILLSGLSPRRVEVEGAALRLTGVTSVPALQSWSAAYHGTAGELPLSAREVRLAFREHERAPEQGALTAASLAVALKGGAAEATLRVGKLEVAGRAIADADVSARLDAEGLSATITAVLTGGVAAPPVQIALKRAPAPDLLVTLPKTALDALATPLGLPLGLRGVTAAGTIAVRLPAQPGGAYQADVDLSLDGYVPPHPRELDGIVFGKTTTIKARALLPEGSQVTELRDLEIAAGALQLRGKGTIRQEPADALAILDLSGAVPCSLLTGSAVAAHLGQSLGTLAGRLAQRALAGSVAVAVHVEARASQLRSPRVDTSARMGCRLNL
;
A
#
# COMPACT_ATOMS: atom_id res chain seq x y z
N MET A 1 30.75 -59.62 -33.98
CA MET A 1 30.45 -59.66 -32.53
C MET A 1 30.71 -58.32 -31.81
N ALA A 2 31.85 -57.66 -32.00
CA ALA A 2 32.16 -56.38 -31.32
C ALA A 2 31.13 -55.25 -31.54
N ALA A 3 30.58 -55.10 -32.76
CA ALA A 3 29.58 -54.08 -33.05
C ALA A 3 28.23 -54.30 -32.34
N VAL A 4 27.84 -55.57 -32.12
CA VAL A 4 26.58 -55.93 -31.43
C VAL A 4 26.71 -55.67 -29.92
N VAL A 5 27.88 -55.94 -29.35
CA VAL A 5 28.19 -55.66 -27.94
C VAL A 5 28.25 -54.15 -27.68
N LEU A 6 28.78 -53.36 -28.62
CA LEU A 6 28.84 -51.90 -28.50
C LEU A 6 27.42 -51.27 -28.55
N LEU A 7 26.57 -51.71 -29.48
CA LEU A 7 25.18 -51.23 -29.58
C LEU A 7 24.35 -51.63 -28.35
N ALA A 8 24.55 -52.83 -27.82
CA ALA A 8 23.91 -53.27 -26.58
C ALA A 8 24.38 -52.45 -25.37
N MET A 9 25.68 -52.14 -25.26
CA MET A 9 26.19 -51.26 -24.20
C MET A 9 25.66 -49.82 -24.32
N ILE A 10 25.58 -49.26 -25.53
CA ILE A 10 25.00 -47.93 -25.76
C ILE A 10 23.51 -47.94 -25.40
N GLY A 11 22.78 -49.01 -25.73
CA GLY A 11 21.38 -49.18 -25.34
C GLY A 11 21.18 -49.30 -23.83
N ILE A 12 22.05 -50.03 -23.12
CA ILE A 12 22.02 -50.17 -21.66
C ILE A 12 22.41 -48.85 -20.99
N LEU A 13 23.45 -48.16 -21.47
CA LEU A 13 23.83 -46.84 -20.98
C LEU A 13 22.74 -45.80 -21.24
N ALA A 14 22.11 -45.82 -22.41
CA ALA A 14 20.98 -44.96 -22.73
C ALA A 14 19.74 -45.29 -21.88
N GLY A 15 19.48 -46.56 -21.59
CA GLY A 15 18.38 -47.00 -20.71
C GLY A 15 18.60 -46.62 -19.24
N VAL A 16 19.82 -46.84 -18.72
CA VAL A 16 20.21 -46.43 -17.36
C VAL A 16 20.22 -44.91 -17.24
N ALA A 17 20.74 -44.20 -18.25
CA ALA A 17 20.67 -42.74 -18.32
C ALA A 17 19.22 -42.26 -18.36
N ALA A 18 18.33 -42.85 -19.16
CA ALA A 18 16.92 -42.46 -19.23
C ALA A 18 16.17 -42.67 -17.90
N VAL A 19 16.57 -43.65 -17.09
CA VAL A 19 15.97 -43.92 -15.77
C VAL A 19 16.56 -43.04 -14.66
N LEU A 20 17.87 -42.76 -14.69
CA LEU A 20 18.56 -42.02 -13.61
C LEU A 20 18.67 -40.51 -13.84
N LEU A 21 18.72 -40.04 -15.11
CA LEU A 21 18.78 -38.60 -15.42
C LEU A 21 17.62 -37.80 -14.82
N PRO A 22 16.36 -38.25 -14.88
CA PRO A 22 15.24 -37.47 -14.38
C PRO A 22 15.39 -37.12 -12.88
N GLY A 23 15.85 -38.08 -12.07
CA GLY A 23 16.11 -37.87 -10.64
C GLY A 23 17.27 -36.91 -10.39
N PHE A 24 18.37 -37.07 -11.14
CA PHE A 24 19.54 -36.18 -11.04
C PHE A 24 19.19 -34.74 -11.45
N ILE A 25 18.50 -34.56 -12.57
CA ILE A 25 18.09 -33.24 -13.07
C ILE A 25 17.12 -32.58 -12.09
N ARG A 26 16.15 -33.33 -11.55
CA ARG A 26 15.25 -32.83 -10.51
C ARG A 26 16.03 -32.33 -9.30
N GLY A 27 16.98 -33.13 -8.81
CA GLY A 27 17.85 -32.76 -7.69
C GLY A 27 18.67 -31.50 -7.97
N GLU A 28 19.23 -31.38 -9.17
CA GLU A 28 20.02 -30.21 -9.57
C GLU A 28 19.17 -28.95 -9.67
N ILE A 29 17.98 -29.03 -10.26
CA ILE A 29 17.04 -27.91 -10.37
C ILE A 29 16.65 -27.41 -8.97
N VAL A 30 16.31 -28.33 -8.07
CA VAL A 30 15.96 -27.98 -6.67
C VAL A 30 17.15 -27.35 -5.95
N ARG A 31 18.36 -27.90 -6.13
CA ARG A 31 19.60 -27.38 -5.54
C ARG A 31 19.88 -25.95 -6.04
N GLN A 32 19.81 -25.73 -7.35
CA GLN A 32 20.03 -24.43 -7.99
C GLN A 32 18.95 -23.40 -7.67
N ALA A 33 17.71 -23.82 -7.45
CA ALA A 33 16.65 -22.95 -6.95
C ALA A 33 16.95 -22.52 -5.51
N ARG A 34 17.38 -23.46 -4.66
CA ARG A 34 17.66 -23.19 -3.25
C ARG A 34 18.84 -22.25 -3.04
N THR A 35 19.88 -22.34 -3.87
CA THR A 35 21.01 -21.39 -3.85
C THR A 35 20.60 -19.97 -4.26
N ARG A 36 19.48 -19.83 -4.98
CA ARG A 36 18.83 -18.55 -5.33
C ARG A 36 17.73 -18.14 -4.36
N GLY A 37 17.65 -18.80 -3.19
CA GLY A 37 16.68 -18.48 -2.15
C GLY A 37 15.26 -18.99 -2.44
N VAL A 38 15.08 -19.96 -3.34
CA VAL A 38 13.77 -20.52 -3.70
C VAL A 38 13.70 -21.99 -3.33
N VAL A 39 12.70 -22.38 -2.54
CA VAL A 39 12.34 -23.79 -2.34
C VAL A 39 11.37 -24.16 -3.46
N LEU A 40 11.78 -25.04 -4.36
CA LEU A 40 11.03 -25.38 -5.57
C LEU A 40 10.60 -26.85 -5.53
N ASP A 41 9.32 -27.10 -5.77
CA ASP A 41 8.82 -28.37 -6.27
C ASP A 41 8.61 -28.22 -7.79
N PRO A 42 9.46 -28.83 -8.62
CA PRO A 42 9.48 -28.57 -10.06
C PRO A 42 8.26 -29.12 -10.82
N GLY A 43 7.37 -29.87 -10.16
CA GLY A 43 6.23 -30.51 -10.82
C GLY A 43 6.69 -31.51 -11.88
N THR A 44 6.11 -31.41 -13.08
CA THR A 44 6.50 -32.23 -14.24
C THR A 44 7.69 -31.60 -14.95
N ILE A 45 8.72 -32.39 -15.25
CA ILE A 45 9.92 -31.94 -15.96
C ILE A 45 9.95 -32.57 -17.35
N ASP A 46 9.96 -31.74 -18.39
CA ASP A 46 10.22 -32.17 -19.77
C ASP A 46 11.59 -31.67 -20.22
N LEU A 47 12.33 -32.55 -20.91
CA LEU A 47 13.65 -32.25 -21.42
C LEU A 47 13.60 -32.22 -22.95
N SER A 48 14.09 -31.14 -23.53
CA SER A 48 14.34 -31.02 -24.97
C SER A 48 15.75 -30.50 -25.21
N LEU A 49 16.22 -30.62 -26.45
CA LEU A 49 17.56 -30.19 -26.81
C LEU A 49 17.71 -28.68 -26.56
N GLY A 50 18.50 -28.30 -25.56
CA GLY A 50 18.77 -26.89 -25.23
C GLY A 50 17.74 -26.22 -24.31
N GLU A 51 16.77 -26.94 -23.75
CA GLU A 51 15.84 -26.37 -22.78
C GLU A 51 15.34 -27.42 -21.76
N VAL A 52 14.99 -26.93 -20.58
CA VAL A 52 14.26 -27.69 -19.55
C VAL A 52 12.93 -27.00 -19.31
N ARG A 53 11.84 -27.75 -19.37
CA ARG A 53 10.49 -27.23 -19.11
C ARG A 53 9.95 -27.79 -17.81
N LEU A 54 9.47 -26.89 -16.96
CA LEU A 54 8.74 -27.20 -15.73
C LEU A 54 7.26 -26.90 -15.97
N ARG A 55 6.37 -27.80 -15.53
CA ARG A 55 4.92 -27.61 -15.57
C ARG A 55 4.32 -27.82 -14.19
N ASP A 56 3.38 -26.94 -13.85
CA ASP A 56 2.66 -26.97 -12.56
C ASP A 56 3.60 -26.93 -11.35
N ALA A 57 4.70 -26.19 -11.46
CA ALA A 57 5.68 -26.08 -10.40
C ALA A 57 5.16 -25.23 -9.26
N ARG A 58 5.57 -25.57 -8.04
CA ARG A 58 5.24 -24.84 -6.81
C ARG A 58 6.51 -24.35 -6.18
N PHE A 59 6.49 -23.18 -5.57
CA PHE A 59 7.66 -22.64 -4.90
C PHE A 59 7.32 -21.88 -3.63
N SER A 60 8.30 -21.68 -2.78
CA SER A 60 8.27 -20.72 -1.67
C SER A 60 9.64 -20.06 -1.55
N LEU A 61 9.70 -18.93 -0.86
CA LEU A 61 10.95 -18.20 -0.67
C LEU A 61 11.59 -18.62 0.66
N VAL A 62 12.89 -18.89 0.61
CA VAL A 62 13.67 -19.30 1.79
C VAL A 62 13.64 -18.19 2.83
N GLY A 63 13.13 -18.49 4.03
CA GLY A 63 13.09 -17.51 5.13
C GLY A 63 12.02 -16.43 4.99
N VAL A 64 11.06 -16.57 4.06
CA VAL A 64 9.88 -15.69 3.97
C VAL A 64 8.63 -16.49 4.38
N PRO A 65 8.19 -16.40 5.64
CA PRO A 65 6.99 -17.10 6.12
C PRO A 65 5.75 -16.71 5.31
N GLY A 66 4.87 -17.69 5.08
CA GLY A 66 3.61 -17.48 4.36
C GLY A 66 3.77 -17.16 2.86
N SER A 67 4.98 -17.31 2.30
CA SER A 67 5.19 -17.21 0.85
C SER A 67 4.82 -18.50 0.15
N GLU A 68 3.90 -18.41 -0.79
CA GLU A 68 3.44 -19.53 -1.59
C GLU A 68 3.38 -19.12 -3.06
N GLY A 69 4.05 -19.91 -3.90
CA GLY A 69 4.24 -19.62 -5.29
C GLY A 69 3.76 -20.77 -6.17
N THR A 70 3.19 -20.45 -7.31
CA THR A 70 2.87 -21.41 -8.37
C THR A 70 3.31 -20.88 -9.72
N LEU A 71 3.75 -21.78 -10.59
CA LEU A 71 4.15 -21.51 -11.96
C LEU A 71 3.37 -22.47 -12.85
N ARG A 72 2.59 -21.95 -13.80
CA ARG A 72 1.95 -22.80 -14.81
C ARG A 72 3.01 -23.46 -15.70
N GLN A 73 3.96 -22.66 -16.17
CA GLN A 73 5.09 -23.17 -16.94
C GLN A 73 6.34 -22.33 -16.70
N ALA A 74 7.50 -23.00 -16.65
CA ALA A 74 8.80 -22.35 -16.75
C ALA A 74 9.66 -23.04 -17.81
N LYS A 75 10.26 -22.27 -18.70
CA LYS A 75 11.24 -22.72 -19.70
C LYS A 75 12.60 -22.18 -19.31
N ILE A 76 13.53 -23.07 -19.03
CA ILE A 76 14.92 -22.76 -18.71
C ILE A 76 15.73 -23.03 -19.97
N LEU A 77 16.15 -21.97 -20.64
CA LEU A 77 16.95 -22.08 -21.86
C LEU A 77 18.41 -22.33 -21.50
N LEU A 78 19.02 -23.33 -22.14
CA LEU A 78 20.38 -23.76 -21.87
C LEU A 78 21.32 -23.37 -23.02
N SER A 79 22.58 -23.07 -22.68
CA SER A 79 23.69 -23.01 -23.62
C SER A 79 24.67 -24.10 -23.24
N GLY A 80 24.60 -25.25 -23.93
CA GLY A 80 25.22 -26.48 -23.46
C GLY A 80 24.50 -27.01 -22.22
N LEU A 81 25.21 -27.08 -21.09
CA LEU A 81 24.64 -27.51 -19.79
C LEU A 81 24.35 -26.33 -18.84
N SER A 82 24.68 -25.09 -19.23
CA SER A 82 24.52 -23.92 -18.37
C SER A 82 23.22 -23.18 -18.66
N PRO A 83 22.43 -22.79 -17.64
CA PRO A 83 21.24 -21.96 -17.83
C PRO A 83 21.62 -20.57 -18.31
N ARG A 84 20.90 -20.07 -19.31
CA ARG A 84 21.13 -18.75 -19.91
C ARG A 84 20.00 -17.77 -19.61
N ARG A 85 18.76 -18.24 -19.61
CA ARG A 85 17.55 -17.42 -19.42
C ARG A 85 16.42 -18.28 -18.88
N VAL A 86 15.57 -17.66 -18.08
CA VAL A 86 14.31 -18.28 -17.61
C VAL A 86 13.14 -17.51 -18.19
N GLU A 87 12.22 -18.24 -18.83
CA GLU A 87 10.94 -17.72 -19.29
C GLU A 87 9.83 -18.38 -18.48
N VAL A 88 8.94 -17.58 -17.90
CA VAL A 88 7.90 -18.06 -16.99
C VAL A 88 6.53 -17.62 -17.51
N GLU A 89 5.54 -18.48 -17.34
CA GLU A 89 4.16 -18.21 -17.71
C GLU A 89 3.24 -18.60 -16.54
N GLY A 90 2.30 -17.71 -16.20
CA GLY A 90 1.36 -17.91 -15.10
C GLY A 90 2.05 -17.96 -13.74
N ALA A 91 2.90 -16.99 -13.44
CA ALA A 91 3.59 -16.90 -12.16
C ALA A 91 2.68 -16.24 -11.12
N ALA A 92 2.26 -16.98 -10.09
CA ALA A 92 1.51 -16.41 -8.98
C ALA A 92 2.30 -16.56 -7.68
N LEU A 93 2.59 -15.44 -7.01
CA LEU A 93 3.15 -15.40 -5.66
C LEU A 93 2.10 -14.82 -4.72
N ARG A 94 1.80 -15.56 -3.66
CA ARG A 94 0.96 -15.13 -2.56
C ARG A 94 1.83 -14.96 -1.32
N LEU A 95 1.64 -13.85 -0.64
CA LEU A 95 2.23 -13.57 0.66
C LEU A 95 1.12 -13.59 1.71
N THR A 96 1.35 -14.34 2.78
CA THR A 96 0.43 -14.47 3.90
C THR A 96 1.12 -14.00 5.17
N GLY A 97 0.46 -13.14 5.93
CA GLY A 97 1.00 -12.62 7.17
C GLY A 97 1.81 -11.35 6.98
N VAL A 98 1.72 -10.46 7.97
CA VAL A 98 2.36 -9.14 7.95
C VAL A 98 3.89 -9.23 7.95
N THR A 99 4.41 -10.30 8.54
CA THR A 99 5.85 -10.58 8.64
C THR A 99 6.48 -10.97 7.32
N SER A 100 5.68 -11.30 6.30
CA SER A 100 6.20 -11.69 5.00
C SER A 100 6.90 -10.52 4.30
N VAL A 101 6.48 -9.27 4.54
CA VAL A 101 7.04 -8.10 3.86
C VAL A 101 8.45 -7.76 4.37
N PRO A 102 8.71 -7.62 5.69
CA PRO A 102 10.08 -7.49 6.21
C PRO A 102 10.95 -8.69 5.86
N ALA A 103 10.40 -9.91 5.93
CA ALA A 103 11.13 -11.11 5.56
C ALA A 103 11.50 -11.13 4.06
N LEU A 104 10.64 -10.61 3.18
CA LEU A 104 10.94 -10.45 1.76
C LEU A 104 12.09 -9.44 1.53
N GLN A 105 12.16 -8.37 2.33
CA GLN A 105 13.30 -7.46 2.29
C GLN A 105 14.59 -8.17 2.71
N SER A 106 14.58 -8.91 3.81
CA SER A 106 15.75 -9.70 4.25
C SER A 106 16.17 -10.75 3.22
N TRP A 107 15.20 -11.44 2.61
CA TRP A 107 15.44 -12.38 1.52
C TRP A 107 16.10 -11.70 0.32
N SER A 108 15.58 -10.54 -0.09
CA SER A 108 16.14 -9.81 -1.23
C SER A 108 17.59 -9.40 -0.98
N ALA A 109 17.93 -8.90 0.22
CA ALA A 109 19.30 -8.54 0.57
C ALA A 109 20.23 -9.77 0.55
N ALA A 110 19.76 -10.91 1.08
CA ALA A 110 20.55 -12.15 1.12
C ALA A 110 20.80 -12.79 -0.25
N TYR A 111 19.85 -12.67 -1.19
CA TYR A 111 19.86 -13.41 -2.45
C TYR A 111 19.94 -12.53 -3.72
N HIS A 112 20.08 -11.20 -3.61
CA HIS A 112 20.10 -10.29 -4.78
C HIS A 112 21.14 -10.69 -5.84
N GLY A 113 22.35 -11.07 -5.40
CA GLY A 113 23.45 -11.44 -6.29
C GLY A 113 23.11 -12.64 -7.17
N THR A 114 22.59 -13.71 -6.56
CA THR A 114 22.27 -14.96 -7.28
C THR A 114 20.92 -14.91 -7.99
N ALA A 115 19.96 -14.11 -7.50
CA ALA A 115 18.66 -13.90 -8.13
C ALA A 115 18.77 -13.13 -9.46
N GLY A 116 19.74 -12.21 -9.57
CA GLY A 116 19.95 -11.42 -10.78
C GLY A 116 20.71 -12.14 -11.90
N GLU A 117 21.55 -13.13 -11.57
CA GLU A 117 22.49 -13.79 -12.52
C GLU A 117 21.83 -14.32 -13.79
N LEU A 118 20.58 -14.77 -13.68
CA LEU A 118 19.82 -15.32 -14.79
C LEU A 118 18.72 -14.34 -15.21
N PRO A 119 18.80 -13.76 -16.43
CA PRO A 119 17.71 -12.96 -16.98
C PRO A 119 16.39 -13.74 -16.92
N LEU A 120 15.37 -13.10 -16.34
CA LEU A 120 14.04 -13.68 -16.17
C LEU A 120 13.00 -12.83 -16.88
N SER A 121 12.13 -13.47 -17.64
CA SER A 121 10.93 -12.84 -18.18
C SER A 121 9.72 -13.69 -17.84
N ALA A 122 8.75 -13.11 -17.16
CA ALA A 122 7.49 -13.77 -16.85
C ALA A 122 6.31 -13.10 -17.57
N ARG A 123 5.31 -13.91 -17.91
CA ARG A 123 3.99 -13.48 -18.41
C ARG A 123 2.92 -13.92 -17.43
N GLU A 124 1.83 -13.14 -17.36
CA GLU A 124 0.69 -13.42 -16.46
C GLU A 124 1.14 -13.55 -15.01
N VAL A 125 1.66 -12.46 -14.46
CA VAL A 125 2.19 -12.42 -13.09
C VAL A 125 1.10 -11.97 -12.15
N ARG A 126 0.91 -12.68 -11.03
CA ARG A 126 0.03 -12.26 -9.94
C ARG A 126 0.81 -12.21 -8.63
N LEU A 127 0.82 -11.05 -7.99
CA LEU A 127 1.34 -10.86 -6.63
C LEU A 127 0.15 -10.60 -5.72
N ALA A 128 -0.12 -11.47 -4.76
CA ALA A 128 -1.28 -11.37 -3.87
C ALA A 128 -0.84 -11.27 -2.41
N PHE A 129 -1.60 -10.53 -1.61
CA PHE A 129 -1.40 -10.40 -0.17
C PHE A 129 -2.65 -10.79 0.61
N ARG A 130 -2.44 -11.59 1.66
CA ARG A 130 -3.44 -11.98 2.66
C ARG A 130 -2.89 -11.75 4.05
N GLU A 131 -3.77 -11.37 4.97
CA GLU A 131 -3.39 -11.19 6.37
C GLU A 131 -3.11 -12.54 7.06
N HIS A 132 -3.99 -13.52 6.86
CA HIS A 132 -3.80 -14.89 7.34
C HIS A 132 -4.38 -15.88 6.33
N GLU A 133 -4.11 -17.18 6.50
CA GLU A 133 -4.40 -18.22 5.51
C GLU A 133 -5.89 -18.25 5.08
N ARG A 134 -6.78 -18.10 6.05
CA ARG A 134 -8.25 -18.05 5.85
C ARG A 134 -8.80 -16.65 5.53
N ALA A 135 -7.97 -15.61 5.49
CA ALA A 135 -8.42 -14.25 5.23
C ALA A 135 -8.76 -14.10 3.73
N PRO A 136 -9.73 -13.23 3.38
CA PRO A 136 -9.87 -12.80 2.01
C PRO A 136 -8.58 -12.11 1.52
N GLU A 137 -8.39 -12.13 0.21
CA GLU A 137 -7.29 -11.40 -0.42
C GLU A 137 -7.51 -9.89 -0.27
N GLN A 138 -6.58 -9.24 0.44
CA GLN A 138 -6.68 -7.82 0.75
C GLN A 138 -6.19 -6.97 -0.42
N GLY A 139 -5.16 -7.44 -1.13
CA GLY A 139 -4.66 -6.79 -2.32
C GLY A 139 -4.00 -7.76 -3.29
N ALA A 140 -4.10 -7.44 -4.58
CA ALA A 140 -3.43 -8.15 -5.64
C ALA A 140 -2.89 -7.19 -6.70
N LEU A 141 -1.74 -7.52 -7.26
CA LEU A 141 -1.21 -6.90 -8.46
C LEU A 141 -1.13 -7.98 -9.54
N THR A 142 -1.93 -7.83 -10.59
CA THR A 142 -1.91 -8.75 -11.73
C THR A 142 -1.29 -8.05 -12.93
N ALA A 143 -0.11 -8.44 -13.35
CA ALA A 143 0.62 -7.83 -14.45
C ALA A 143 0.71 -8.75 -15.68
N ALA A 144 0.63 -8.14 -16.87
CA ALA A 144 0.79 -8.85 -18.12
C ALA A 144 2.20 -9.44 -18.28
N SER A 145 3.22 -8.69 -17.83
CA SER A 145 4.61 -9.14 -17.91
C SER A 145 5.49 -8.58 -16.81
N LEU A 146 6.50 -9.36 -16.43
CA LEU A 146 7.62 -8.99 -15.58
C LEU A 146 8.90 -9.26 -16.34
N ALA A 147 9.83 -8.31 -16.34
CA ALA A 147 11.19 -8.51 -16.79
C ALA A 147 12.16 -8.23 -15.64
N VAL A 148 13.12 -9.11 -15.43
CA VAL A 148 14.21 -8.95 -14.46
C VAL A 148 15.54 -9.05 -15.19
N ALA A 149 16.40 -8.06 -15.00
CA ALA A 149 17.73 -8.01 -15.59
C ALA A 149 18.75 -7.45 -14.59
N LEU A 150 19.99 -7.94 -14.66
CA LEU A 150 21.11 -7.32 -13.96
C LEU A 150 21.54 -6.04 -14.67
N LYS A 151 21.65 -4.96 -13.90
CA LYS A 151 22.20 -3.68 -14.36
C LYS A 151 23.02 -3.06 -13.23
N GLY A 152 24.32 -2.86 -13.48
CA GLY A 152 25.22 -2.22 -12.52
C GLY A 152 25.30 -2.93 -11.15
N GLY A 153 25.26 -4.26 -11.14
CA GLY A 153 25.32 -5.06 -9.90
C GLY A 153 24.02 -5.17 -9.11
N ALA A 154 22.92 -4.57 -9.61
CA ALA A 154 21.58 -4.70 -9.05
C ALA A 154 20.66 -5.46 -10.01
N ALA A 155 19.73 -6.25 -9.49
CA ALA A 155 18.66 -6.80 -10.29
C ALA A 155 17.53 -5.75 -10.40
N GLU A 156 17.28 -5.26 -11.59
CA GLU A 156 16.17 -4.36 -11.90
C GLU A 156 14.99 -5.19 -12.41
N ALA A 157 13.84 -5.03 -11.78
CA ALA A 157 12.59 -5.67 -12.13
C ALA A 157 11.59 -4.61 -12.61
N THR A 158 10.94 -4.86 -13.74
CA THR A 158 9.87 -3.99 -14.26
C THR A 158 8.64 -4.83 -14.53
N LEU A 159 7.52 -4.48 -13.90
CA LEU A 159 6.20 -4.98 -14.28
C LEU A 159 5.49 -3.91 -15.10
N ARG A 160 5.05 -4.29 -16.30
CA ARG A 160 4.27 -3.42 -17.18
C ARG A 160 2.81 -3.84 -17.16
N VAL A 161 1.92 -2.84 -17.06
CA VAL A 161 0.46 -3.02 -17.16
C VAL A 161 -0.06 -4.00 -16.11
N GLY A 162 0.06 -3.60 -14.85
CA GLY A 162 -0.57 -4.23 -13.72
C GLY A 162 -2.00 -3.75 -13.52
N LYS A 163 -2.92 -4.63 -13.15
CA LYS A 163 -4.17 -4.26 -12.49
C LYS A 163 -3.96 -4.36 -11.00
N LEU A 164 -4.16 -3.27 -10.29
CA LEU A 164 -4.17 -3.24 -8.83
C LEU A 164 -5.58 -3.55 -8.36
N GLU A 165 -5.70 -4.62 -7.59
CA GLU A 165 -6.93 -5.08 -6.96
C GLU A 165 -6.84 -4.85 -5.45
N VAL A 166 -7.92 -4.36 -4.86
CA VAL A 166 -8.08 -4.24 -3.40
C VAL A 166 -9.41 -4.86 -3.02
N ALA A 167 -9.41 -5.77 -2.03
CA ALA A 167 -10.59 -6.53 -1.60
C ALA A 167 -11.36 -7.16 -2.79
N GLY A 168 -10.64 -7.70 -3.77
CA GLY A 168 -11.20 -8.35 -4.96
C GLY A 168 -11.75 -7.40 -6.03
N ARG A 169 -11.53 -6.08 -5.92
CA ARG A 169 -11.97 -5.07 -6.90
C ARG A 169 -10.79 -4.43 -7.59
N ALA A 170 -10.81 -4.36 -8.92
CA ALA A 170 -9.81 -3.61 -9.67
C ALA A 170 -10.00 -2.10 -9.46
N ILE A 171 -8.97 -1.44 -8.92
CA ILE A 171 -9.02 -0.01 -8.55
C ILE A 171 -8.14 0.88 -9.42
N ALA A 172 -7.10 0.33 -10.04
CA ALA A 172 -6.15 1.08 -10.84
C ALA A 172 -5.42 0.22 -11.85
N ASP A 173 -4.96 0.84 -12.93
CA ASP A 173 -3.85 0.33 -13.73
C ASP A 173 -2.54 0.81 -13.10
N ALA A 174 -1.53 -0.05 -13.03
CA ALA A 174 -0.30 0.22 -12.29
C ALA A 174 0.94 -0.27 -13.04
N ASP A 175 1.97 0.57 -13.09
CA ASP A 175 3.31 0.16 -13.47
C ASP A 175 4.18 0.03 -12.23
N VAL A 176 5.04 -0.99 -12.21
CA VAL A 176 5.94 -1.23 -11.08
C VAL A 176 7.38 -1.30 -11.55
N SER A 177 8.23 -0.49 -10.94
CA SER A 177 9.67 -0.61 -11.04
C SER A 177 10.22 -1.04 -9.70
N ALA A 178 11.03 -2.08 -9.67
CA ALA A 178 11.71 -2.55 -8.47
C ALA A 178 13.20 -2.75 -8.74
N ARG A 179 13.99 -2.61 -7.68
CA ARG A 179 15.44 -2.78 -7.68
C ARG A 179 15.83 -3.58 -6.46
N LEU A 180 16.59 -4.65 -6.68
CA LEU A 180 17.14 -5.52 -5.65
C LEU A 180 18.67 -5.39 -5.70
N ASP A 181 19.27 -4.97 -4.60
CA ASP A 181 20.72 -4.88 -4.45
C ASP A 181 21.15 -5.28 -3.04
N ALA A 182 22.43 -5.09 -2.71
CA ALA A 182 23.02 -5.49 -1.44
C ALA A 182 22.36 -4.85 -0.21
N GLU A 183 21.68 -3.70 -0.37
CA GLU A 183 20.97 -3.06 0.74
C GLU A 183 19.49 -3.48 0.78
N GLY A 184 18.99 -4.23 -0.20
CA GLY A 184 17.67 -4.86 -0.21
C GLY A 184 16.75 -4.44 -1.36
N LEU A 185 15.45 -4.67 -1.19
CA LEU A 185 14.39 -4.36 -2.15
C LEU A 185 13.92 -2.91 -2.00
N SER A 186 13.93 -2.17 -3.10
CA SER A 186 13.22 -0.90 -3.27
C SER A 186 12.25 -1.03 -4.45
N ALA A 187 11.03 -0.54 -4.30
CA ALA A 187 10.02 -0.62 -5.36
C ALA A 187 9.16 0.64 -5.41
N THR A 188 8.74 1.01 -6.61
CA THR A 188 7.80 2.11 -6.86
C THR A 188 6.68 1.59 -7.72
N ILE A 189 5.45 1.70 -7.21
CA ILE A 189 4.21 1.43 -7.93
C ILE A 189 3.62 2.78 -8.32
N THR A 190 3.34 2.98 -9.60
CA THR A 190 2.68 4.17 -10.14
C THR A 190 1.31 3.74 -10.62
N ALA A 191 0.26 4.09 -9.87
CA ALA A 191 -1.11 3.62 -10.07
C ALA A 191 -2.02 4.74 -10.60
N VAL A 192 -2.65 4.51 -11.74
CA VAL A 192 -3.67 5.36 -12.36
C VAL A 192 -5.04 4.79 -12.04
N LEU A 193 -5.84 5.52 -11.25
CA LEU A 193 -7.14 5.06 -10.76
C LEU A 193 -8.15 4.87 -11.90
N THR A 194 -8.91 3.78 -11.83
CA THR A 194 -9.95 3.48 -12.82
C THR A 194 -11.10 4.49 -12.71
N GLY A 195 -11.50 5.10 -13.83
CA GLY A 195 -12.61 6.06 -13.88
C GLY A 195 -12.26 7.50 -13.46
N GLY A 196 -10.99 7.77 -13.12
CA GLY A 196 -10.51 9.13 -12.89
C GLY A 196 -10.20 9.85 -14.20
N VAL A 197 -10.82 11.02 -14.43
CA VAL A 197 -10.43 11.90 -15.55
C VAL A 197 -9.04 12.45 -15.29
N ALA A 198 -8.05 12.04 -16.10
CA ALA A 198 -6.69 12.60 -16.16
C ALA A 198 -6.05 12.93 -14.80
N ALA A 199 -6.28 12.08 -13.79
CA ALA A 199 -5.70 12.30 -12.47
C ALA A 199 -4.22 11.90 -12.50
N PRO A 200 -3.32 12.70 -11.88
CA PRO A 200 -1.93 12.28 -11.68
C PRO A 200 -1.89 10.94 -10.93
N PRO A 201 -0.93 10.05 -11.25
CA PRO A 201 -0.89 8.73 -10.66
C PRO A 201 -0.56 8.77 -9.17
N VAL A 202 -1.20 7.89 -8.40
CA VAL A 202 -0.83 7.59 -7.02
C VAL A 202 0.51 6.88 -7.03
N GLN A 203 1.45 7.34 -6.21
CA GLN A 203 2.76 6.71 -6.08
C GLN A 203 2.84 5.96 -4.76
N ILE A 204 3.25 4.69 -4.82
CA ILE A 204 3.51 3.87 -3.65
C ILE A 204 4.98 3.44 -3.73
N ALA A 205 5.81 3.98 -2.84
CA ALA A 205 7.24 3.70 -2.79
C ALA A 205 7.57 2.84 -1.57
N LEU A 206 8.04 1.63 -1.81
CA LEU A 206 8.74 0.82 -0.81
C LEU A 206 10.19 1.30 -0.74
N LYS A 207 10.57 1.89 0.40
CA LYS A 207 11.90 2.43 0.65
C LYS A 207 12.61 1.62 1.73
N ARG A 208 13.94 1.75 1.74
CA ARG A 208 14.81 1.15 2.75
C ARG A 208 14.90 2.05 3.98
N ALA A 209 15.08 1.44 5.14
CA ALA A 209 15.47 2.17 6.35
C ALA A 209 16.70 3.07 6.08
N PRO A 210 16.81 4.26 6.69
CA PRO A 210 15.99 4.80 7.77
C PRO A 210 14.69 5.50 7.30
N ALA A 211 14.37 5.47 6.01
CA ALA A 211 13.11 6.00 5.49
C ALA A 211 11.92 5.12 5.94
N PRO A 212 10.67 5.64 5.95
CA PRO A 212 9.51 4.79 6.15
C PRO A 212 9.52 3.64 5.13
N ASP A 213 9.17 2.44 5.58
CA ASP A 213 9.19 1.23 4.75
C ASP A 213 8.29 1.40 3.53
N LEU A 214 7.14 2.06 3.69
CA LEU A 214 6.21 2.36 2.61
C LEU A 214 5.80 3.83 2.66
N LEU A 215 5.89 4.52 1.53
CA LEU A 215 5.39 5.88 1.37
C LEU A 215 4.33 5.90 0.26
N VAL A 216 3.10 6.22 0.62
CA VAL A 216 2.02 6.47 -0.33
C VAL A 216 1.88 7.96 -0.53
N THR A 217 2.03 8.44 -1.76
CA THR A 217 1.82 9.83 -2.14
C THR A 217 0.56 9.90 -2.99
N LEU A 218 -0.44 10.58 -2.45
CA LEU A 218 -1.70 10.87 -3.12
C LEU A 218 -1.63 12.28 -3.70
N PRO A 219 -1.52 12.44 -5.03
CA PRO A 219 -1.66 13.75 -5.63
C PRO A 219 -3.12 14.22 -5.50
N LYS A 220 -3.37 15.50 -5.78
CA LYS A 220 -4.73 16.07 -5.73
C LYS A 220 -5.69 15.29 -6.64
N THR A 221 -6.58 14.54 -6.01
CA THR A 221 -7.45 13.55 -6.65
C THR A 221 -8.88 13.73 -6.14
N ALA A 222 -9.87 13.62 -7.02
CA ALA A 222 -11.27 13.62 -6.59
C ALA A 222 -11.54 12.48 -5.61
N LEU A 223 -12.13 12.81 -4.46
CA LEU A 223 -12.33 11.84 -3.38
C LEU A 223 -13.27 10.70 -3.81
N ASP A 224 -14.28 11.01 -4.63
CA ASP A 224 -15.18 10.01 -5.23
C ASP A 224 -14.42 9.03 -6.16
N ALA A 225 -13.36 9.47 -6.83
CA ALA A 225 -12.55 8.60 -7.71
C ALA A 225 -11.69 7.60 -6.91
N LEU A 226 -11.34 7.92 -5.66
CA LEU A 226 -10.68 6.98 -4.74
C LEU A 226 -11.65 5.98 -4.13
N ALA A 227 -12.85 6.45 -3.77
CA ALA A 227 -13.77 5.68 -2.96
C ALA A 227 -14.72 4.78 -3.77
N THR A 228 -15.13 5.23 -4.96
CA THR A 228 -16.06 4.47 -5.82
C THR A 228 -15.51 3.09 -6.21
N PRO A 229 -14.24 2.94 -6.64
CA PRO A 229 -13.67 1.62 -6.95
C PRO A 229 -13.64 0.68 -5.73
N LEU A 230 -13.49 1.24 -4.54
CA LEU A 230 -13.55 0.52 -3.26
C LEU A 230 -14.98 0.20 -2.81
N GLY A 231 -16.00 0.73 -3.50
CA GLY A 231 -17.39 0.57 -3.11
C GLY A 231 -17.79 1.40 -1.90
N LEU A 232 -17.07 2.48 -1.60
CA LEU A 232 -17.32 3.36 -0.46
C LEU A 232 -18.05 4.62 -0.95
N PRO A 233 -19.38 4.74 -0.76
CA PRO A 233 -20.12 5.94 -1.15
C PRO A 233 -19.92 7.04 -0.10
N LEU A 234 -18.89 7.86 -0.27
CA LEU A 234 -18.59 8.94 0.69
C LEU A 234 -19.60 10.10 0.62
N GLY A 235 -20.28 10.24 -0.52
CA GLY A 235 -21.24 11.32 -0.77
C GLY A 235 -20.59 12.70 -0.93
N LEU A 236 -19.27 12.84 -0.89
CA LEU A 236 -18.55 14.12 -0.87
C LEU A 236 -18.18 14.64 -2.27
N ARG A 237 -19.22 14.89 -3.08
CA ARG A 237 -19.06 15.48 -4.43
C ARG A 237 -18.28 16.79 -4.41
N GLY A 238 -17.33 16.93 -5.34
CA GLY A 238 -16.51 18.13 -5.52
C GLY A 238 -15.36 18.27 -4.52
N VAL A 239 -15.19 17.32 -3.60
CA VAL A 239 -14.05 17.27 -2.68
C VAL A 239 -12.88 16.59 -3.36
N THR A 240 -11.69 17.16 -3.22
CA THR A 240 -10.44 16.52 -3.65
C THR A 240 -9.52 16.26 -2.47
N ALA A 241 -8.89 15.10 -2.42
CA ALA A 241 -7.91 14.71 -1.43
C ALA A 241 -6.48 14.76 -2.02
N ALA A 242 -5.51 15.18 -1.22
CA ALA A 242 -4.08 15.06 -1.50
C ALA A 242 -3.35 14.71 -0.20
N GLY A 243 -2.11 14.23 -0.29
CA GLY A 243 -1.25 14.08 0.88
C GLY A 243 -0.34 12.86 0.83
N THR A 244 0.15 12.46 2.00
CA THR A 244 1.11 11.38 2.17
C THR A 244 0.74 10.49 3.34
N ILE A 245 0.97 9.19 3.18
CA ILE A 245 0.88 8.19 4.24
C ILE A 245 2.23 7.48 4.31
N ALA A 246 2.94 7.65 5.41
CA ALA A 246 4.22 7.00 5.67
C ALA A 246 4.02 5.84 6.65
N VAL A 247 4.11 4.61 6.16
CA VAL A 247 3.90 3.40 6.96
C VAL A 247 5.25 2.82 7.37
N ARG A 248 5.33 2.43 8.64
CA ARG A 248 6.41 1.64 9.22
C ARG A 248 5.87 0.25 9.55
N LEU A 249 6.55 -0.75 9.03
CA LEU A 249 6.24 -2.14 9.27
C LEU A 249 6.69 -2.54 10.69
N PRO A 250 6.00 -3.47 11.33
CA PRO A 250 6.41 -3.95 12.63
C PRO A 250 7.76 -4.70 12.54
N ALA A 251 8.66 -4.42 13.47
CA ALA A 251 9.97 -5.10 13.55
C ALA A 251 9.87 -6.57 14.00
N GLN A 252 8.75 -6.96 14.61
CA GLN A 252 8.50 -8.29 15.15
C GLN A 252 7.10 -8.79 14.75
N PRO A 253 6.90 -10.11 14.63
CA PRO A 253 5.57 -10.71 14.46
C PRO A 253 4.61 -10.26 15.57
N GLY A 254 3.34 -9.97 15.23
CA GLY A 254 2.35 -9.47 16.18
C GLY A 254 2.46 -7.97 16.51
N GLY A 255 3.47 -7.27 15.98
CA GLY A 255 3.61 -5.82 16.17
C GLY A 255 2.57 -5.02 15.40
N ALA A 256 2.23 -3.83 15.91
CA ALA A 256 1.32 -2.92 15.21
C ALA A 256 2.04 -2.17 14.08
N TYR A 257 1.35 -2.01 12.96
CA TYR A 257 1.74 -1.06 11.92
C TYR A 257 1.59 0.35 12.46
N GLN A 258 2.54 1.21 12.10
CA GLN A 258 2.46 2.64 12.41
C GLN A 258 2.39 3.40 11.10
N ALA A 259 1.42 4.29 10.95
CA ALA A 259 1.31 5.16 9.79
C ALA A 259 1.25 6.62 10.23
N ASP A 260 2.20 7.42 9.78
CA ASP A 260 2.08 8.87 9.87
C ASP A 260 1.28 9.36 8.66
N VAL A 261 0.11 9.95 8.92
CA VAL A 261 -0.87 10.40 7.94
C VAL A 261 -0.83 11.93 7.88
N ASP A 262 -0.68 12.49 6.68
CA ASP A 262 -0.82 13.92 6.41
C ASP A 262 -1.65 14.08 5.14
N LEU A 263 -2.92 14.48 5.30
CA LEU A 263 -3.88 14.60 4.21
C LEU A 263 -4.47 16.00 4.17
N SER A 264 -4.78 16.48 2.97
CA SER A 264 -5.55 17.70 2.75
C SER A 264 -6.79 17.38 1.92
N LEU A 265 -7.93 17.94 2.36
CA LEU A 265 -9.23 17.81 1.71
C LEU A 265 -9.66 19.21 1.27
N ASP A 266 -9.58 19.49 -0.03
CA ASP A 266 -10.10 20.72 -0.62
C ASP A 266 -11.60 20.56 -0.94
N GLY A 267 -12.39 21.57 -0.62
CA GLY A 267 -13.84 21.58 -0.80
C GLY A 267 -14.62 20.92 0.34
N TYR A 268 -13.93 20.40 1.37
CA TYR A 268 -14.54 19.82 2.56
C TYR A 268 -14.33 20.73 3.76
N VAL A 269 -15.43 21.02 4.46
CA VAL A 269 -15.43 21.70 5.75
C VAL A 269 -16.10 20.75 6.75
N PRO A 270 -15.44 20.37 7.86
CA PRO A 270 -16.04 19.54 8.88
C PRO A 270 -17.34 20.16 9.39
N PRO A 271 -18.36 19.35 9.71
CA PRO A 271 -19.57 19.84 10.35
C PRO A 271 -19.24 20.56 11.66
N HIS A 272 -19.76 21.77 11.81
CA HIS A 272 -19.50 22.64 12.94
C HIS A 272 -20.79 23.32 13.40
N PRO A 273 -20.86 23.80 14.66
CA PRO A 273 -21.94 24.64 15.14
C PRO A 273 -22.10 25.90 14.27
N ARG A 274 -23.34 26.35 14.05
CA ARG A 274 -23.65 27.52 13.22
C ARG A 274 -23.03 28.81 13.77
N GLU A 275 -22.75 28.85 15.07
CA GLU A 275 -22.08 29.98 15.73
C GLU A 275 -20.63 30.16 15.27
N LEU A 276 -20.05 29.11 14.68
CA LEU A 276 -18.74 29.16 14.05
C LEU A 276 -18.82 29.50 12.56
N ASP A 277 -20.02 29.58 11.95
CA ASP A 277 -20.20 29.97 10.55
C ASP A 277 -19.58 31.37 10.32
N GLY A 278 -18.73 31.49 9.29
CA GLY A 278 -18.04 32.74 8.99
C GLY A 278 -16.75 32.97 9.80
N ILE A 279 -16.37 32.08 10.72
CA ILE A 279 -14.95 31.90 11.06
C ILE A 279 -14.27 31.47 9.76
N VAL A 280 -13.07 31.99 9.48
CA VAL A 280 -12.33 31.74 8.24
C VAL A 280 -11.98 30.26 8.16
N PHE A 281 -12.94 29.41 7.82
CA PHE A 281 -12.75 28.05 7.39
C PHE A 281 -12.14 28.17 6.01
N GLY A 282 -10.88 27.76 5.90
CA GLY A 282 -10.25 27.63 4.60
C GLY A 282 -11.08 26.68 3.75
N LYS A 283 -10.95 26.79 2.42
CA LYS A 283 -11.50 25.79 1.50
C LYS A 283 -10.84 24.42 1.67
N THR A 284 -9.82 24.32 2.51
CA THR A 284 -8.98 23.15 2.71
C THR A 284 -8.99 22.75 4.18
N THR A 285 -9.27 21.48 4.43
CA THR A 285 -9.13 20.83 5.73
C THR A 285 -7.90 19.94 5.71
N THR A 286 -6.96 20.16 6.62
CA THR A 286 -5.78 19.30 6.78
C THR A 286 -5.98 18.35 7.95
N ILE A 287 -5.59 17.09 7.77
CA ILE A 287 -5.68 16.01 8.75
C ILE A 287 -4.29 15.44 8.94
N LYS A 288 -3.76 15.52 10.16
CA LYS A 288 -2.52 14.87 10.56
C LYS A 288 -2.80 13.88 11.66
N ALA A 289 -2.26 12.67 11.58
CA ALA A 289 -2.45 11.68 12.63
C ALA A 289 -1.33 10.64 12.61
N ARG A 290 -1.08 10.02 13.76
CA ARG A 290 -0.36 8.75 13.83
C ARG A 290 -1.36 7.62 14.01
N ALA A 291 -1.53 6.82 12.97
CA ALA A 291 -2.37 5.64 13.00
C ALA A 291 -1.59 4.43 13.53
N LEU A 292 -2.19 3.66 14.43
CA LEU A 292 -1.68 2.37 14.88
C LEU A 292 -2.69 1.29 14.51
N LEU A 293 -2.24 0.31 13.73
CA LEU A 293 -3.06 -0.83 13.31
C LEU A 293 -2.44 -2.11 13.86
N PRO A 294 -2.96 -2.68 14.96
CA PRO A 294 -2.53 -3.99 15.44
C PRO A 294 -2.81 -5.09 14.41
N GLU A 295 -1.95 -6.10 14.34
CA GLU A 295 -2.17 -7.26 13.47
C GLU A 295 -3.49 -7.98 13.83
N GLY A 296 -4.30 -8.35 12.83
CA GLY A 296 -5.59 -9.00 13.02
C GLY A 296 -6.71 -8.08 13.52
N SER A 297 -6.43 -6.80 13.76
CA SER A 297 -7.41 -5.85 14.27
C SER A 297 -8.19 -5.19 13.14
N GLN A 298 -9.51 -5.10 13.31
CA GLN A 298 -10.37 -4.24 12.48
C GLN A 298 -10.40 -2.79 13.01
N VAL A 299 -9.71 -2.51 14.11
CA VAL A 299 -9.67 -1.20 14.76
C VAL A 299 -8.28 -0.59 14.58
N THR A 300 -8.24 0.57 13.96
CA THR A 300 -7.09 1.46 13.87
C THR A 300 -7.21 2.54 14.94
N GLU A 301 -6.22 2.68 15.82
CA GLU A 301 -6.14 3.81 16.75
C GLU A 301 -5.52 5.02 16.05
N LEU A 302 -6.08 6.19 16.27
CA LEU A 302 -5.54 7.47 15.83
C LEU A 302 -5.00 8.23 17.04
N ARG A 303 -3.69 8.51 17.05
CA ARG A 303 -3.00 9.29 18.05
C ARG A 303 -2.51 10.60 17.45
N ASP A 304 -2.32 11.60 18.29
CA ASP A 304 -1.83 12.93 17.89
C ASP A 304 -2.64 13.49 16.70
N LEU A 305 -3.95 13.23 16.68
CA LEU A 305 -4.84 13.62 15.59
C LEU A 305 -4.99 15.14 15.63
N GLU A 306 -4.63 15.81 14.55
CA GLU A 306 -4.83 17.24 14.32
C GLU A 306 -5.70 17.44 13.08
N ILE A 307 -6.81 18.14 13.24
CA ILE A 307 -7.70 18.56 12.17
C ILE A 307 -7.70 20.09 12.15
N ALA A 308 -7.25 20.67 11.04
CA ALA A 308 -7.25 22.11 10.86
C ALA A 308 -8.08 22.50 9.64
N ALA A 309 -8.96 23.49 9.81
CA ALA A 309 -9.76 24.08 8.74
C ALA A 309 -9.72 25.60 8.91
N GLY A 310 -8.82 26.24 8.15
CA GLY A 310 -8.51 27.66 8.30
C GLY A 310 -8.03 28.03 9.70
N ALA A 311 -8.78 28.86 10.45
CA ALA A 311 -8.40 29.25 11.81
C ALA A 311 -8.79 28.22 12.89
N LEU A 312 -9.68 27.28 12.59
CA LEU A 312 -10.04 26.23 13.52
C LEU A 312 -8.95 25.16 13.52
N GLN A 313 -8.38 24.88 14.68
CA GLN A 313 -7.46 23.77 14.91
C GLN A 313 -7.97 22.92 16.06
N LEU A 314 -8.20 21.65 15.79
CA LEU A 314 -8.67 20.65 16.72
C LEU A 314 -7.60 19.57 16.88
N ARG A 315 -7.33 19.16 18.11
CA ARG A 315 -6.38 18.11 18.46
C ARG A 315 -7.00 17.07 19.37
N GLY A 316 -6.59 15.82 19.20
CA GLY A 316 -7.00 14.76 20.10
C GLY A 316 -6.64 13.37 19.59
N LYS A 317 -7.59 12.46 19.69
CA LYS A 317 -7.41 11.04 19.37
C LYS A 317 -8.70 10.47 18.78
N GLY A 318 -8.62 9.26 18.27
CA GLY A 318 -9.81 8.56 17.80
C GLY A 318 -9.55 7.11 17.47
N THR A 319 -10.56 6.45 16.94
CA THR A 319 -10.48 5.11 16.40
C THR A 319 -11.23 5.04 15.08
N ILE A 320 -10.75 4.20 14.16
CA ILE A 320 -11.46 3.83 12.95
C ILE A 320 -11.69 2.33 13.02
N ARG A 321 -12.94 1.90 13.03
CA ARG A 321 -13.32 0.49 12.95
C ARG A 321 -13.83 0.18 11.54
N GLN A 322 -13.20 -0.80 10.90
CA GLN A 322 -13.66 -1.30 9.60
C GLN A 322 -14.91 -2.16 9.76
N GLU A 323 -15.91 -1.92 8.93
CA GLU A 323 -17.13 -2.74 8.84
C GLU A 323 -17.25 -3.27 7.39
N PRO A 324 -17.95 -4.39 7.15
CA PRO A 324 -18.15 -4.91 5.80
C PRO A 324 -18.91 -3.89 4.93
N ALA A 325 -18.17 -3.14 4.10
CA ALA A 325 -18.64 -2.02 3.25
C ALA A 325 -18.90 -0.66 3.94
N ASP A 326 -18.42 -0.45 5.17
CA ASP A 326 -18.46 0.87 5.84
C ASP A 326 -17.22 1.03 6.74
N ALA A 327 -17.05 2.22 7.31
CA ALA A 327 -16.09 2.43 8.38
C ALA A 327 -16.67 3.40 9.41
N LEU A 328 -16.55 3.04 10.69
CA LEU A 328 -16.97 3.89 11.81
C LEU A 328 -15.74 4.60 12.38
N ALA A 329 -15.72 5.92 12.29
CA ALA A 329 -14.73 6.77 12.92
C ALA A 329 -15.32 7.41 14.18
N ILE A 330 -14.65 7.23 15.32
CA ILE A 330 -14.98 7.87 16.60
C ILE A 330 -13.81 8.76 16.99
N LEU A 331 -14.02 10.07 17.06
CA LEU A 331 -12.97 11.05 17.31
C LEU A 331 -13.32 11.89 18.54
N ASP A 332 -12.34 12.05 19.42
CA ASP A 332 -12.40 12.97 20.56
C ASP A 332 -11.40 14.10 20.32
N LEU A 333 -11.93 15.28 20.04
CA LEU A 333 -11.16 16.43 19.61
C LEU A 333 -11.37 17.61 20.54
N SER A 334 -10.31 18.41 20.73
CA SER A 334 -10.34 19.63 21.53
C SER A 334 -9.50 20.72 20.89
N GLY A 335 -9.92 21.96 21.03
CA GLY A 335 -9.20 23.11 20.49
C GLY A 335 -9.58 24.39 21.21
N ALA A 336 -8.97 25.48 20.79
CA ALA A 336 -9.29 26.80 21.29
C ALA A 336 -9.43 27.76 20.11
N VAL A 337 -10.48 28.58 20.15
CA VAL A 337 -10.69 29.65 19.17
C VAL A 337 -10.46 30.99 19.87
N PRO A 338 -9.55 31.84 19.39
CA PRO A 338 -9.38 33.20 19.91
C PRO A 338 -10.69 33.99 19.87
N CYS A 339 -11.04 34.65 20.97
CA CYS A 339 -12.29 35.42 21.08
C CYS A 339 -12.38 36.57 20.05
N SER A 340 -11.23 37.11 19.65
CA SER A 340 -11.12 38.13 18.60
C SER A 340 -11.62 37.65 17.24
N LEU A 341 -11.49 36.35 16.93
CA LEU A 341 -11.98 35.76 15.68
C LEU A 341 -13.49 35.49 15.75
N LEU A 342 -13.99 34.97 16.87
CA LEU A 342 -15.43 34.70 17.06
C LEU A 342 -16.28 35.97 16.93
N THR A 343 -15.79 37.07 17.49
CA THR A 343 -16.53 38.34 17.50
C THR A 343 -16.65 38.92 16.09
N GLY A 344 -15.60 38.81 15.28
CA GLY A 344 -15.64 39.23 13.87
C GLY A 344 -16.70 38.46 13.07
N SER A 345 -16.80 37.14 13.29
CA SER A 345 -17.74 36.27 12.59
C SER A 345 -19.19 36.48 13.04
N ALA A 346 -19.44 36.57 14.34
CA ALA A 346 -20.78 36.85 14.88
C ALA A 346 -21.30 38.22 14.43
N VAL A 347 -20.46 39.26 14.46
CA VAL A 347 -20.81 40.61 14.00
C VAL A 347 -21.07 40.61 12.48
N ALA A 348 -20.23 39.93 11.69
CA ALA A 348 -20.43 39.84 10.23
C ALA A 348 -21.71 39.09 9.85
N ALA A 349 -22.06 38.03 10.58
CA ALA A 349 -23.28 37.25 10.36
C ALA A 349 -24.56 38.06 10.65
N HIS A 350 -24.52 38.99 11.61
CA HIS A 350 -25.70 39.75 12.03
C HIS A 350 -25.81 41.18 11.47
N LEU A 351 -24.69 41.85 11.12
CA LEU A 351 -24.67 43.28 10.75
C LEU A 351 -24.37 43.55 9.26
N GLY A 352 -24.11 42.50 8.47
CA GLY A 352 -23.74 42.63 7.05
C GLY A 352 -22.27 43.04 6.82
N GLN A 353 -21.75 42.75 5.62
CA GLN A 353 -20.33 42.86 5.30
C GLN A 353 -19.72 44.26 5.49
N SER A 354 -20.49 45.33 5.22
CA SER A 354 -19.96 46.70 5.25
C SER A 354 -19.83 47.27 6.67
N LEU A 355 -20.85 47.12 7.52
CA LEU A 355 -20.84 47.62 8.91
C LEU A 355 -20.04 46.71 9.86
N GLY A 356 -19.97 45.41 9.57
CA GLY A 356 -19.25 44.46 10.42
C GLY A 356 -17.73 44.66 10.48
N THR A 357 -17.12 45.22 9.43
CA THR A 357 -15.65 45.38 9.38
C THR A 357 -15.12 46.48 10.32
N LEU A 358 -15.87 47.57 10.49
CA LEU A 358 -15.49 48.67 11.40
C LEU A 358 -15.71 48.28 12.88
N ALA A 359 -16.88 47.72 13.19
CA ALA A 359 -17.19 47.24 14.55
C ALA A 359 -16.27 46.08 14.97
N GLY A 360 -15.96 45.18 14.02
CA GLY A 360 -15.05 44.05 14.26
C GLY A 360 -13.64 44.50 14.66
N ARG A 361 -13.07 45.54 14.03
CA ARG A 361 -11.71 46.02 14.35
C ARG A 361 -11.61 46.65 15.75
N LEU A 362 -12.67 47.31 16.22
CA LEU A 362 -12.74 47.85 17.58
C LEU A 362 -12.88 46.72 18.62
N ALA A 363 -13.78 45.77 18.38
CA ALA A 363 -13.99 44.63 19.27
C ALA A 363 -12.76 43.70 19.36
N GLN A 364 -12.02 43.51 18.27
CA GLN A 364 -10.79 42.72 18.24
C GLN A 364 -9.69 43.26 19.15
N ARG A 365 -9.66 44.57 19.42
CA ARG A 365 -8.71 45.19 20.36
C ARG A 365 -9.14 45.07 21.82
N ALA A 366 -10.45 45.01 22.06
CA ALA A 366 -11.04 45.00 23.39
C ALA A 366 -11.23 43.60 23.98
N LEU A 367 -11.10 42.53 23.19
CA LEU A 367 -11.34 41.16 23.64
C LEU A 367 -10.05 40.34 23.68
N ALA A 368 -9.75 39.80 24.85
CA ALA A 368 -8.67 38.86 25.08
C ALA A 368 -9.21 37.49 25.52
N GLY A 369 -8.41 36.44 25.30
CA GLY A 369 -8.75 35.07 25.69
C GLY A 369 -9.18 34.18 24.54
N SER A 370 -9.65 32.99 24.89
CA SER A 370 -10.08 31.95 23.96
C SER A 370 -11.33 31.23 24.46
N VAL A 371 -12.10 30.68 23.52
CA VAL A 371 -13.17 29.73 23.81
C VAL A 371 -12.61 28.34 23.61
N ALA A 372 -12.63 27.53 24.67
CA ALA A 372 -12.26 26.14 24.59
C ALA A 372 -13.43 25.36 23.96
N VAL A 373 -13.13 24.59 22.92
CA VAL A 373 -14.11 23.77 22.19
C VAL A 373 -13.69 22.31 22.34
N ALA A 374 -14.63 21.45 22.73
CA ALA A 374 -14.47 20.02 22.67
C ALA A 374 -15.57 19.44 21.76
N VAL A 375 -15.15 18.54 20.88
CA VAL A 375 -15.99 17.93 19.84
C VAL A 375 -15.80 16.43 19.91
N HIS A 376 -16.89 15.71 20.13
CA HIS A 376 -16.96 14.27 19.93
C HIS A 376 -17.63 14.01 18.58
N VAL A 377 -16.95 13.32 17.69
CA VAL A 377 -17.42 13.03 16.33
C VAL A 377 -17.58 11.52 16.18
N GLU A 378 -18.78 11.09 15.82
CA GLU A 378 -19.07 9.74 15.38
C GLU A 378 -19.51 9.81 13.90
N ALA A 379 -18.67 9.31 13.01
CA ALA A 379 -18.86 9.40 11.57
C ALA A 379 -18.81 8.03 10.93
N ARG A 380 -19.76 7.74 10.04
CA ARG A 380 -19.73 6.60 9.13
C ARG A 380 -19.23 7.03 7.77
N ALA A 381 -18.39 6.22 7.11
CA ALA A 381 -17.89 6.52 5.77
C ALA A 381 -19.03 6.73 4.78
N SER A 382 -20.10 5.94 4.90
CA SER A 382 -21.34 6.08 4.12
C SER A 382 -22.16 7.36 4.40
N GLN A 383 -21.90 8.05 5.52
CA GLN A 383 -22.69 9.20 6.00
C GLN A 383 -21.81 10.40 6.40
N LEU A 384 -20.67 10.59 5.75
CA LEU A 384 -19.70 11.66 6.09
C LEU A 384 -20.26 13.09 5.99
N ARG A 385 -21.40 13.30 5.32
CA ARG A 385 -22.09 14.60 5.28
C ARG A 385 -22.88 14.94 6.53
N SER A 386 -23.29 13.92 7.30
CA SER A 386 -24.13 14.07 8.48
C SER A 386 -23.58 13.21 9.62
N PRO A 387 -22.30 13.39 10.01
CA PRO A 387 -21.78 12.73 11.18
C PRO A 387 -22.53 13.21 12.42
N ARG A 388 -22.61 12.35 13.43
CA ARG A 388 -23.09 12.75 14.74
C ARG A 388 -21.97 13.52 15.42
N VAL A 389 -22.26 14.76 15.80
CA VAL A 389 -21.28 15.68 16.37
C VAL A 389 -21.83 16.23 17.67
N ASP A 390 -21.25 15.80 18.79
CA ASP A 390 -21.58 16.30 20.12
C ASP A 390 -20.55 17.36 20.52
N THR A 391 -20.98 18.61 20.60
CA THR A 391 -20.10 19.76 20.88
C THR A 391 -20.31 20.30 22.28
N SER A 392 -19.22 20.66 22.94
CA SER A 392 -19.25 21.48 24.15
C SER A 392 -18.29 22.65 24.02
N ALA A 393 -18.73 23.83 24.45
CA ALA A 393 -17.93 25.06 24.44
C ALA A 393 -17.88 25.65 25.84
N ARG A 394 -16.68 26.05 26.28
CA ARG A 394 -16.47 26.80 27.53
C ARG A 394 -15.91 28.16 27.19
N MET A 395 -16.68 29.21 27.45
CA MET A 395 -16.31 30.59 27.15
C MET A 395 -15.29 31.10 28.18
N GLY A 396 -14.11 31.50 27.71
CA GLY A 396 -13.05 32.11 28.51
C GLY A 396 -12.72 33.56 28.10
N CYS A 397 -13.60 34.21 27.33
CA CYS A 397 -13.39 35.56 26.84
C CYS A 397 -13.44 36.59 27.97
N ARG A 398 -12.48 37.52 28.00
CA ARG A 398 -12.44 38.65 28.92
C ARG A 398 -12.29 39.95 28.13
N LEU A 399 -12.92 41.02 28.63
CA LEU A 399 -12.67 42.36 28.13
C LEU A 399 -11.29 42.82 28.65
N ASN A 400 -10.44 43.24 27.73
CA ASN A 400 -9.19 43.92 28.02
C ASN A 400 -9.52 45.42 28.05
N LEU A 401 -9.86 45.92 29.25
CA LEU A 401 -10.22 47.32 29.48
C LEU A 401 -8.98 48.16 29.82
#